data_AF-A0A7Y8L9M0-F1
#
_entry.id   AF-A0A7Y8L9M0-F1
#
_cell.length_a   1.000
_cell.length_b   1.000
_cell.length_c   1.000
_cell.angle_alpha   90.00
_cell.angle_beta   90.00
_cell.angle_gamma   90.00
#
_symmetry.space_group_name_H-M   'P 1'
#
loop_
_entity.id
_entity.type
_entity.pdbx_description
1 polymer ?
#
loop_
_entity_poly.entity_id
_entity_poly.type
_entity_poly.pdbx_seq_one_letter_code
_entity_poly.pdbx_strand_id
1 'polypeptide(L)'
;MNKQMTAGEYYEHGLVLKRVQMFNQAIGDFRRSALDPDYTGKAHVQIALCLNSAGRYEEAVMAFRQGLATRTFSAEEERHILYHMGQTLESLGRYEECLEVYTWIRKEDPGFGDLVQRMKHLRADGSGPVPSAQGSWQTWVDEVCVRGQQLKPQMVAALEQARHWLSGQADGLKSRHLLERQRASSPAAEGQPVSQVFRSKRQSQPTSRDRTIESRRHPRVPVRLRSHFSSKGREVAGDGELRDLSPMGCRVRSIVAVLVGADLECCIFPQEAANPFIIDGATVRWTSPQEFGLAFTNIRPGVQRQISQLCRTQAA
;
A
#
# COMPACT_ATOMS: atom_id res chain seq x y z
N MET A 1 -10.28 2.47 -22.89
CA MET A 1 -9.65 3.76 -22.57
C MET A 1 -8.83 3.59 -21.30
N ASN A 2 -7.52 3.75 -21.37
CA ASN A 2 -6.64 3.77 -20.20
C ASN A 2 -6.92 5.08 -19.45
N LYS A 3 -7.71 5.04 -18.37
CA LYS A 3 -7.91 6.21 -17.52
C LYS A 3 -6.58 6.45 -16.79
N GLN A 4 -5.84 7.46 -17.22
CA GLN A 4 -4.63 7.88 -16.52
C GLN A 4 -5.02 8.35 -15.12
N MET A 5 -4.25 7.94 -14.10
CA MET A 5 -4.45 8.41 -12.73
C MET A 5 -4.28 9.94 -12.67
N THR A 6 -5.10 10.60 -11.88
CA THR A 6 -4.99 12.02 -11.53
C THR A 6 -3.78 12.27 -10.63
N ALA A 7 -3.36 13.53 -10.47
CA ALA A 7 -2.26 13.88 -9.58
C ALA A 7 -2.50 13.45 -8.13
N GLY A 8 -3.75 13.55 -7.66
CA GLY A 8 -4.17 13.05 -6.34
C GLY A 8 -4.10 11.52 -6.25
N GLU A 9 -4.57 10.79 -7.27
CA GLU A 9 -4.47 9.33 -7.27
C GLU A 9 -3.02 8.83 -7.29
N TYR A 10 -2.13 9.50 -8.03
CA TYR A 10 -0.69 9.22 -7.96
C TYR A 10 -0.11 9.54 -6.59
N TYR A 11 -0.51 10.64 -5.95
CA TYR A 11 -0.06 10.97 -4.60
C TYR A 11 -0.44 9.88 -3.60
N GLU A 12 -1.72 9.49 -3.59
CA GLU A 12 -2.23 8.45 -2.68
C GLU A 12 -1.59 7.09 -2.95
N HIS A 13 -1.41 6.72 -4.22
CA HIS A 13 -0.72 5.48 -4.56
C HIS A 13 0.75 5.49 -4.11
N GLY A 14 1.45 6.62 -4.31
CA GLY A 14 2.80 6.83 -3.82
C GLY A 14 2.93 6.70 -2.30
N LEU A 15 1.96 7.21 -1.52
CA LEU A 15 1.94 7.06 -0.06
C LEU A 15 1.83 5.59 0.36
N VAL A 16 1.00 4.81 -0.35
CA VAL A 16 0.87 3.38 -0.10
C VAL A 16 2.17 2.65 -0.44
N LEU A 17 2.79 2.95 -1.60
CA LEU A 17 4.07 2.36 -2.01
C LEU A 17 5.21 2.69 -1.04
N LYS A 18 5.24 3.92 -0.50
CA LYS A 18 6.21 4.34 0.52
C LYS A 18 6.06 3.51 1.80
N ARG A 19 4.82 3.27 2.24
CA ARG A 19 4.51 2.49 3.46
C ARG A 19 5.05 1.07 3.37
N VAL A 20 4.88 0.42 2.20
CA VAL A 20 5.42 -0.91 1.94
C VAL A 20 6.92 -0.90 1.59
N GLN A 21 7.60 0.23 1.77
CA GLN A 21 9.05 0.45 1.53
C GLN A 21 9.51 0.31 0.07
N MET A 22 8.58 0.46 -0.88
CA MET A 22 8.86 0.48 -2.32
C MET A 22 9.25 1.88 -2.81
N PHE A 23 10.32 2.43 -2.23
CA PHE A 23 10.68 3.84 -2.37
C PHE A 23 10.86 4.31 -3.82
N ASN A 24 11.48 3.51 -4.69
CA ASN A 24 11.70 3.89 -6.10
C ASN A 24 10.39 4.04 -6.89
N GLN A 25 9.42 3.15 -6.65
CA GLN A 25 8.11 3.25 -7.31
C GLN A 25 7.30 4.42 -6.73
N ALA A 26 7.35 4.59 -5.40
CA ALA A 26 6.74 5.74 -4.73
C ALA A 26 7.25 7.08 -5.29
N ILE A 27 8.56 7.21 -5.48
CA ILE A 27 9.19 8.40 -6.10
C ILE A 27 8.64 8.63 -7.52
N GLY A 28 8.46 7.57 -8.31
CA GLY A 28 7.88 7.66 -9.65
C GLY A 28 6.47 8.26 -9.63
N ASP A 29 5.64 7.81 -8.70
CA ASP A 29 4.27 8.31 -8.55
C ASP A 29 4.23 9.73 -8.00
N PHE A 30 5.04 10.06 -6.99
CA PHE A 30 5.13 11.43 -6.50
C PHE A 30 5.65 12.40 -7.57
N ARG A 31 6.57 11.97 -8.46
CA ARG A 31 7.01 12.80 -9.59
C ARG A 31 5.87 13.11 -10.55
N ARG A 32 4.98 12.14 -10.80
CA ARG A 32 3.76 12.38 -11.62
C ARG A 32 2.78 13.30 -10.91
N SER A 33 2.63 13.16 -9.60
CA SER A 33 1.80 14.03 -8.78
C SER A 33 2.34 15.48 -8.75
N ALA A 34 3.66 15.65 -8.68
CA ALA A 34 4.31 16.96 -8.60
C ALA A 34 4.13 17.85 -9.84
N LEU A 35 3.64 17.29 -10.96
CA LEU A 35 3.28 18.05 -12.16
C LEU A 35 2.06 18.96 -11.93
N ASP A 36 1.26 18.67 -10.91
CA ASP A 36 0.14 19.51 -10.48
C ASP A 36 0.62 20.51 -9.40
N PRO A 37 0.43 21.83 -9.59
CA PRO A 37 0.84 22.86 -8.63
C PRO A 37 0.30 22.66 -7.21
N ASP A 38 -0.90 22.09 -7.06
CA ASP A 38 -1.51 21.85 -5.75
C ASP A 38 -0.79 20.71 -4.98
N TYR A 39 -0.01 19.89 -5.70
CA TYR A 39 0.71 18.76 -5.17
C TYR A 39 2.23 18.94 -5.16
N THR A 40 2.78 19.85 -5.97
CA THR A 40 4.24 20.02 -6.14
C THR A 40 5.00 20.04 -4.81
N GLY A 41 4.64 20.93 -3.88
CA GLY A 41 5.35 21.07 -2.60
C GLY A 41 5.36 19.77 -1.79
N LYS A 42 4.16 19.24 -1.47
CA LYS A 42 4.01 18.01 -0.67
C LYS A 42 4.59 16.77 -1.37
N ALA A 43 4.48 16.67 -2.69
CA ALA A 43 5.05 15.57 -3.46
C ALA A 43 6.59 15.59 -3.38
N HIS A 44 7.23 16.75 -3.50
CA HIS A 44 8.68 16.88 -3.32
C HIS A 44 9.15 16.50 -1.91
N VAL A 45 8.40 16.86 -0.87
CA VAL A 45 8.68 16.39 0.51
C VAL A 45 8.59 14.87 0.60
N GLN A 46 7.58 14.23 0.01
CA GLN A 46 7.47 12.78 0.02
C GLN A 46 8.60 12.09 -0.80
N ILE A 47 9.01 12.68 -1.93
CA ILE A 47 10.17 12.24 -2.70
C ILE A 47 11.43 12.28 -1.82
N ALA A 48 11.66 13.38 -1.11
CA ALA A 48 12.80 13.55 -0.24
C ALA A 48 12.85 12.48 0.87
N LEU A 49 11.71 12.20 1.50
CA LEU A 49 11.61 11.16 2.52
C LEU A 49 11.89 9.76 1.95
N CYS A 50 11.39 9.45 0.74
CA CYS A 50 11.67 8.18 0.08
C CYS A 50 13.15 8.04 -0.28
N LEU A 51 13.78 9.10 -0.78
CA LEU A 51 15.20 9.14 -1.11
C LEU A 51 16.07 8.97 0.15
N ASN A 52 15.71 9.63 1.25
CA ASN A 52 16.39 9.48 2.54
C ASN A 52 16.33 8.04 3.04
N SER A 53 15.14 7.41 3.03
CA SER A 53 14.98 6.00 3.40
C SER A 53 15.70 5.03 2.46
N ALA A 54 15.94 5.43 1.21
CA ALA A 54 16.71 4.66 0.24
C ALA A 54 18.24 4.94 0.31
N GLY A 55 18.71 5.77 1.25
CA GLY A 55 20.13 6.14 1.39
C GLY A 55 20.65 7.11 0.35
N ARG A 56 19.77 7.74 -0.44
CA ARG A 56 20.12 8.71 -1.51
C ARG A 56 20.04 10.13 -0.97
N TYR A 57 20.92 10.45 -0.03
CA TYR A 57 20.78 11.62 0.83
C TYR A 57 20.96 12.96 0.09
N GLU A 58 21.90 13.09 -0.85
CA GLU A 58 22.08 14.34 -1.61
C GLU A 58 20.81 14.71 -2.41
N GLU A 59 20.22 13.72 -3.06
CA GLU A 59 18.97 13.91 -3.81
C GLU A 59 17.81 14.24 -2.86
N ALA A 60 17.79 13.67 -1.66
CA ALA A 60 16.78 13.98 -0.65
C ALA A 60 16.86 15.45 -0.21
N VAL A 61 18.05 15.99 0.07
CA VAL A 61 18.24 17.40 0.40
C VAL A 61 17.75 18.31 -0.73
N MET A 62 18.05 17.97 -1.99
CA MET A 62 17.55 18.73 -3.13
C MET A 62 16.02 18.70 -3.24
N ALA A 63 15.39 17.54 -3.02
CA ALA A 63 13.95 17.42 -3.04
C ALA A 63 13.28 18.19 -1.88
N PHE A 64 13.87 18.22 -0.68
CA PHE A 64 13.38 19.07 0.41
C PHE A 64 13.43 20.55 0.05
N ARG A 65 14.55 21.02 -0.53
CA ARG A 65 14.69 22.41 -1.00
C ARG A 65 13.65 22.76 -2.07
N GLN A 66 13.39 21.87 -3.02
CA GLN A 66 12.34 22.05 -4.04
C GLN A 66 10.95 22.14 -3.42
N GLY A 67 10.64 21.29 -2.43
CA GLY A 67 9.39 21.36 -1.69
C GLY A 67 9.23 22.70 -0.98
N LEU A 68 10.20 23.08 -0.15
CA LEU A 68 10.16 24.34 0.62
C LEU A 68 10.08 25.60 -0.27
N ALA A 69 10.66 25.55 -1.47
CA ALA A 69 10.62 26.68 -2.41
C ALA A 69 9.20 27.04 -2.88
N THR A 70 8.22 26.14 -2.77
CA THR A 70 6.82 26.44 -3.14
C THR A 70 6.13 27.38 -2.15
N ARG A 71 6.64 27.49 -0.91
CA ARG A 71 6.05 28.31 0.17
C ARG A 71 4.56 28.04 0.43
N THR A 72 4.13 26.79 0.21
CA THR A 72 2.75 26.34 0.43
C THR A 72 2.50 25.76 1.82
N PHE A 73 3.54 25.68 2.66
CA PHE A 73 3.49 25.07 3.98
C PHE A 73 3.19 26.10 5.07
N SER A 74 2.49 25.67 6.12
CA SER A 74 2.44 26.42 7.37
C SER A 74 3.82 26.48 8.03
N ALA A 75 4.03 27.44 8.93
CA ALA A 75 5.30 27.58 9.65
C ALA A 75 5.63 26.32 10.48
N GLU A 76 4.62 25.61 10.99
CA GLU A 76 4.80 24.34 11.71
C GLU A 76 5.31 23.24 10.78
N GLU A 77 4.66 23.04 9.64
CA GLU A 77 5.09 22.08 8.63
C GLU A 77 6.50 22.38 8.10
N GLU A 78 6.82 23.66 7.86
CA GLU A 78 8.14 24.09 7.43
C GLU A 78 9.22 23.70 8.44
N ARG A 79 8.99 23.87 9.76
CA ARG A 79 9.92 23.43 10.80
C ARG A 79 10.13 21.92 10.77
N HIS A 80 9.07 21.13 10.60
CA HIS A 80 9.20 19.68 10.46
C HIS A 80 10.00 19.28 9.21
N ILE A 81 9.72 19.89 8.06
CA ILE A 81 10.43 19.61 6.81
C ILE A 81 11.91 19.96 6.95
N LEU A 82 12.22 21.13 7.51
CA LEU A 82 13.59 21.57 7.78
C LEU A 82 14.30 20.64 8.76
N TYR A 83 13.61 20.15 9.78
CA TYR A 83 14.18 19.19 10.72
C TYR A 83 14.63 17.89 10.01
N HIS A 84 13.80 17.35 9.10
CA HIS A 84 14.20 16.18 8.30
C HIS A 84 15.33 16.47 7.32
N MET A 85 15.33 17.65 6.71
CA MET A 85 16.47 18.06 5.89
C MET A 85 17.75 18.13 6.73
N GLY A 86 17.68 18.64 7.96
CA GLY A 86 18.79 18.63 8.92
C GLY A 86 19.27 17.22 9.25
N GLN A 87 18.38 16.29 9.58
CA GLN A 87 18.75 14.89 9.82
C GLN A 87 19.39 14.22 8.60
N THR A 88 18.93 14.58 7.40
CA THR A 88 19.52 14.11 6.14
C THR A 88 20.93 14.68 5.96
N LEU A 89 21.14 15.95 6.29
CA LEU A 89 22.46 16.59 6.29
C LEU A 89 23.41 15.97 7.33
N GLU A 90 22.92 15.59 8.52
CA GLU A 90 23.70 14.82 9.50
C GLU A 90 24.17 13.48 8.89
N SER A 91 23.27 12.77 8.22
CA SER A 91 23.56 11.47 7.59
C SER A 91 24.60 11.60 6.46
N LEU A 92 24.67 12.77 5.82
CA LEU A 92 25.70 13.14 4.84
C LEU A 92 27.04 13.59 5.44
N GLY A 93 27.10 13.81 6.76
CA GLY A 93 28.26 14.45 7.39
C GLY A 93 28.39 15.96 7.12
N ARG A 94 27.35 16.60 6.58
CA ARG A 94 27.32 18.06 6.30
C ARG A 94 26.89 18.84 7.54
N TYR A 95 27.69 18.74 8.60
CA TYR A 95 27.33 19.21 9.93
C TYR A 95 27.16 20.72 10.05
N GLU A 96 27.94 21.51 9.30
CA GLU A 96 27.82 22.97 9.30
C GLU A 96 26.43 23.41 8.80
N GLU A 97 26.03 22.93 7.62
CA GLU A 97 24.69 23.20 7.06
C GLU A 97 23.56 22.66 7.94
N CYS A 98 23.76 21.49 8.56
CA CYS A 98 22.80 20.97 9.52
C CYS A 98 22.62 21.92 10.71
N LEU A 99 23.72 22.44 11.26
CA LEU A 99 23.68 23.35 12.40
C LEU A 99 23.04 24.70 12.05
N GLU A 100 23.19 25.18 10.81
CA GLU A 100 22.47 26.37 10.32
C GLU A 100 20.96 26.14 10.33
N VAL A 101 20.51 25.04 9.74
CA VAL A 101 19.08 24.65 9.70
C VAL A 101 18.53 24.50 11.12
N TYR A 102 19.25 23.81 12.00
CA TYR A 102 18.82 23.63 13.38
C TYR A 102 18.81 24.93 14.18
N THR A 103 19.74 25.84 13.93
CA THR A 103 19.73 27.15 14.56
C THR A 103 18.51 27.96 14.13
N TRP A 104 18.09 27.86 12.86
CA TRP A 104 16.87 28.49 12.37
C TRP A 104 15.63 27.93 13.09
N ILE A 105 15.47 26.60 13.13
CA ILE A 105 14.32 25.96 13.78
C ILE A 105 14.23 26.38 15.25
N ARG A 106 15.37 26.35 15.97
CA ARG A 106 15.44 26.72 17.38
C ARG A 106 15.08 28.19 17.65
N LYS A 107 15.36 29.08 16.70
CA LYS A 107 15.02 30.51 16.83
C LYS A 107 13.50 30.70 16.80
N GLU A 108 12.82 29.97 15.91
CA GLU A 108 11.37 30.03 15.74
C GLU A 108 10.64 29.22 16.83
N ASP A 109 11.18 28.07 17.22
CA ASP A 109 10.65 27.19 18.25
C ASP A 109 11.79 26.58 19.09
N PRO A 110 12.14 27.19 20.23
CA PRO A 110 13.17 26.68 21.12
C PRO A 110 12.87 25.29 21.71
N GLY A 111 11.60 24.86 21.71
CA GLY A 111 11.14 23.59 22.28
C GLY A 111 11.00 22.46 21.26
N PHE A 112 11.46 22.66 20.02
CA PHE A 112 11.25 21.70 18.94
C PHE A 112 12.03 20.39 19.16
N GLY A 113 11.35 19.34 19.62
CA GLY A 113 11.87 17.96 19.68
C GLY A 113 13.15 17.79 20.51
N ASP A 114 14.11 17.03 19.97
CA ASP A 114 15.43 16.75 20.57
C ASP A 114 16.55 17.67 20.03
N LEU A 115 16.17 18.79 19.40
CA LEU A 115 17.05 19.66 18.62
C LEU A 115 18.23 20.19 19.43
N VAL A 116 18.00 20.64 20.67
CA VAL A 116 19.05 21.20 21.53
C VAL A 116 20.12 20.15 21.85
N GLN A 117 19.70 18.93 22.15
CA GLN A 117 20.58 17.79 22.41
C GLN A 117 21.36 17.42 21.16
N ARG A 118 20.70 17.34 20.00
CA ARG A 118 21.34 17.09 18.69
C ARG A 118 22.41 18.12 18.37
N MET A 119 22.08 19.41 18.48
CA MET A 119 23.02 20.50 18.23
C MET A 119 24.23 20.45 19.18
N LYS A 120 24.02 20.08 20.46
CA LYS A 120 25.12 19.92 21.42
C LYS A 120 26.06 18.79 21.02
N HIS A 121 25.52 17.64 20.62
CA HIS A 121 26.31 16.49 20.16
C HIS A 121 27.12 16.81 18.91
N LEU A 122 26.49 17.38 17.88
CA LEU A 122 27.16 17.76 16.63
C LEU A 122 28.32 18.74 16.86
N ARG A 123 28.18 19.68 17.80
CA ARG A 123 29.24 20.64 18.16
C ARG A 123 30.36 20.03 19.00
N ALA A 124 30.04 19.04 19.82
CA ALA A 124 31.02 18.42 20.73
C ALA A 124 31.87 17.38 20.00
N ASP A 125 31.22 16.50 19.23
CA ASP A 125 31.83 15.29 18.72
C ASP A 125 32.25 15.42 17.24
N GLY A 126 31.63 16.34 16.49
CA GLY A 126 31.94 16.56 15.07
C GLY A 126 31.79 15.31 14.19
N SER A 127 31.15 14.25 14.68
CA SER A 127 31.08 12.95 14.01
C SER A 127 29.79 12.21 14.33
N GLY A 128 29.20 11.61 13.28
CA GLY A 128 28.09 10.66 13.35
C GLY A 128 26.69 11.31 13.42
N PRO A 129 25.66 10.64 12.88
CA PRO A 129 24.27 11.06 13.07
C PRO A 129 23.84 10.84 14.53
N VAL A 130 23.11 11.80 15.10
CA VAL A 130 22.60 11.67 16.47
C VAL A 130 21.49 10.60 16.50
N PRO A 131 21.50 9.64 17.44
CA PRO A 131 20.41 8.68 17.60
C PRO A 131 19.06 9.39 17.73
N SER A 132 18.08 9.01 16.90
CA SER A 132 16.74 9.62 16.94
C SER A 132 15.96 9.19 18.16
N ALA A 133 15.36 10.16 18.86
CA ALA A 133 14.20 9.89 19.69
C ALA A 133 13.07 9.42 18.77
N GLN A 134 12.78 8.11 18.75
CA GLN A 134 11.78 7.52 17.87
C GLN A 134 10.40 8.17 18.09
N GLY A 135 9.69 8.47 17.00
CA GLY A 135 8.22 8.47 17.02
C GLY A 135 7.46 9.81 16.93
N SER A 136 8.08 10.96 16.66
CA SER A 136 7.27 12.18 16.40
C SER A 136 6.85 12.30 14.93
N TRP A 137 7.78 12.10 14.01
CA TRP A 137 7.51 12.27 12.57
C TRP A 137 6.84 11.10 11.90
N GLN A 138 7.24 9.85 12.19
CA GLN A 138 6.50 8.68 11.67
C GLN A 138 5.03 8.78 12.09
N THR A 139 4.78 9.20 13.33
CA THR A 139 3.44 9.43 13.84
C THR A 139 2.74 10.58 13.13
N TRP A 140 3.39 11.72 12.88
CA TRP A 140 2.80 12.79 12.08
C TRP A 140 2.51 12.37 10.63
N VAL A 141 3.43 11.65 9.97
CA VAL A 141 3.23 11.13 8.62
C VAL A 141 2.11 10.11 8.61
N ASP A 142 2.07 9.21 9.57
CA ASP A 142 0.99 8.24 9.73
C ASP A 142 -0.34 8.96 10.00
N GLU A 143 -0.35 10.01 10.81
CA GLU A 143 -1.54 10.82 11.08
C GLU A 143 -1.99 11.63 9.86
N VAL A 144 -1.09 12.22 9.07
CA VAL A 144 -1.42 12.93 7.83
C VAL A 144 -1.89 11.95 6.76
N CYS A 145 -1.26 10.77 6.68
CA CYS A 145 -1.70 9.69 5.78
C CYS A 145 -3.03 9.08 6.22
N VAL A 146 -3.28 8.92 7.52
CA VAL A 146 -4.54 8.40 8.10
C VAL A 146 -5.65 9.45 7.99
N ARG A 147 -5.35 10.74 8.22
CA ARG A 147 -6.28 11.86 7.99
C ARG A 147 -6.58 12.05 6.50
N GLY A 148 -5.61 11.84 5.62
CA GLY A 148 -5.81 11.77 4.16
C GLY A 148 -6.63 10.55 3.71
N GLN A 149 -6.56 9.44 4.45
CA GLN A 149 -7.40 8.25 4.25
C GLN A 149 -8.86 8.43 4.73
N GLN A 150 -9.21 9.53 5.39
CA GLN A 150 -10.61 9.91 5.64
C GLN A 150 -11.21 10.70 4.46
N LEU A 151 -11.24 10.09 3.28
CA LEU A 151 -12.09 10.59 2.19
C LEU A 151 -13.55 10.19 2.46
N LYS A 152 -14.41 11.21 2.50
CA LYS A 152 -15.75 11.20 3.10
C LYS A 152 -16.74 10.27 2.35
N PRO A 153 -17.72 9.65 3.06
CA PRO A 153 -18.74 8.74 2.50
C PRO A 153 -19.51 9.26 1.26
N GLN A 154 -19.57 10.57 1.12
CA GLN A 154 -20.20 11.30 0.00
C GLN A 154 -19.49 11.12 -1.36
N MET A 155 -18.20 10.76 -1.40
CA MET A 155 -17.51 10.43 -2.66
C MET A 155 -17.81 9.01 -3.16
N VAL A 156 -18.12 8.07 -2.27
CA VAL A 156 -18.60 6.72 -2.63
C VAL A 156 -20.00 6.83 -3.25
N ALA A 157 -20.87 7.65 -2.69
CA ALA A 157 -22.21 7.91 -3.22
C ALA A 157 -22.19 8.62 -4.59
N ALA A 158 -21.25 9.57 -4.82
CA ALA A 158 -21.09 10.23 -6.12
C ALA A 158 -20.62 9.27 -7.23
N LEU A 159 -19.76 8.30 -6.89
CA LEU A 159 -19.30 7.28 -7.83
C LEU A 159 -20.38 6.22 -8.12
N GLU A 160 -21.25 5.90 -7.16
CA GLU A 160 -22.40 5.03 -7.36
C GLU A 160 -23.52 5.70 -8.18
N GLN A 161 -23.76 7.01 -7.99
CA GLN A 161 -24.69 7.80 -8.82
C GLN A 161 -24.18 7.93 -10.27
N ALA A 162 -22.88 8.13 -10.47
CA ALA A 162 -22.28 8.12 -11.81
C ALA A 162 -22.37 6.74 -12.49
N ARG A 163 -22.34 5.64 -11.71
CA ARG A 163 -22.54 4.27 -12.20
C ARG A 163 -23.98 4.03 -12.66
N HIS A 164 -24.97 4.59 -11.95
CA HIS A 164 -26.38 4.52 -12.35
C HIS A 164 -26.71 5.37 -13.58
N TRP A 165 -26.09 6.55 -13.69
CA TRP A 165 -26.25 7.45 -14.85
C TRP A 165 -25.70 6.82 -16.14
N LEU A 166 -24.59 6.09 -16.06
CA LEU A 166 -23.98 5.38 -17.20
C LEU A 166 -24.67 4.05 -17.54
N SER A 167 -25.34 3.40 -16.58
CA SER A 167 -26.19 2.22 -16.88
C SER A 167 -27.54 2.58 -17.51
N GLY A 168 -27.96 3.84 -17.45
CA GLY A 168 -29.22 4.33 -18.04
C GLY A 168 -29.13 4.79 -19.50
N GLN A 169 -27.93 4.82 -20.12
CA GLN A 169 -27.74 5.20 -21.52
C GLN A 169 -27.52 4.00 -22.47
N ALA A 170 -27.55 2.76 -21.97
CA ALA A 170 -27.48 1.55 -22.79
C ALA A 170 -28.86 1.02 -23.27
N ASP A 171 -29.97 1.51 -22.70
CA ASP A 171 -31.34 1.18 -23.12
C ASP A 171 -32.05 2.45 -23.60
N GLY A 172 -31.68 2.96 -24.78
CA GLY A 172 -32.25 4.23 -25.24
C GLY A 172 -31.86 4.71 -26.63
N LEU A 173 -31.06 3.96 -27.38
CA LEU A 173 -31.11 4.02 -28.85
C LEU A 173 -32.35 3.26 -29.30
N LYS A 174 -33.48 3.96 -29.15
CA LYS A 174 -34.67 3.97 -30.00
C LYS A 174 -34.74 2.80 -30.99
N SER A 175 -35.63 1.86 -30.74
CA SER A 175 -37.00 2.00 -31.29
C SER A 175 -36.98 2.10 -32.81
N ARG A 176 -36.81 0.97 -33.49
CA ARG A 176 -37.26 0.82 -34.89
C ARG A 176 -37.74 -0.61 -35.13
N HIS A 177 -38.87 -0.93 -34.53
CA HIS A 177 -40.00 -1.52 -35.23
C HIS A 177 -41.20 -1.30 -34.31
N LEU A 178 -42.00 -0.28 -34.64
CA LEU A 178 -43.33 -0.50 -35.21
C LEU A 178 -44.18 -1.31 -34.22
N LEU A 179 -45.03 -0.63 -33.44
CA LEU A 179 -46.43 -0.45 -33.87
C LEU A 179 -46.93 -1.70 -34.58
N GLU A 180 -47.23 -2.74 -33.81
CA GLU A 180 -48.31 -3.64 -34.19
C GLU A 180 -48.95 -4.28 -32.97
N ARG A 181 -50.16 -3.78 -32.70
CA ARG A 181 -51.35 -4.53 -32.24
C ARG A 181 -51.23 -5.09 -30.82
N GLN A 182 -51.86 -4.44 -29.84
CA GLN A 182 -53.25 -4.72 -29.45
C GLN A 182 -53.62 -6.22 -29.49
N ARG A 183 -54.15 -6.68 -28.34
CA ARG A 183 -54.80 -7.98 -28.04
C ARG A 183 -53.78 -9.06 -27.60
N ALA A 184 -53.90 -9.74 -26.47
CA ALA A 184 -55.04 -9.96 -25.58
C ALA A 184 -54.60 -10.52 -24.21
N SER A 185 -55.49 -10.36 -23.23
CA SER A 185 -55.86 -11.31 -22.14
C SER A 185 -54.87 -11.73 -21.03
N SER A 186 -55.29 -11.37 -19.81
CA SER A 186 -55.10 -11.97 -18.46
C SER A 186 -55.50 -13.48 -18.37
N PRO A 187 -55.49 -14.16 -17.18
CA PRO A 187 -54.46 -14.43 -16.16
C PRO A 187 -54.45 -15.94 -15.72
N ALA A 188 -53.65 -16.36 -14.71
CA ALA A 188 -53.94 -17.42 -13.68
C ALA A 188 -52.66 -18.08 -13.08
N ALA A 189 -52.50 -18.06 -11.74
CA ALA A 189 -52.55 -19.19 -10.77
C ALA A 189 -51.15 -19.71 -10.35
N GLU A 190 -50.69 -19.50 -9.11
CA GLU A 190 -51.00 -20.19 -7.83
C GLU A 190 -50.59 -21.67 -7.77
N GLY A 191 -49.80 -22.03 -6.75
CA GLY A 191 -49.76 -23.40 -6.19
C GLY A 191 -48.40 -24.13 -6.14
N GLN A 192 -47.59 -23.85 -5.13
CA GLN A 192 -46.80 -24.88 -4.41
C GLN A 192 -47.72 -25.55 -3.36
N PRO A 193 -47.32 -26.58 -2.56
CA PRO A 193 -46.02 -27.28 -2.41
C PRO A 193 -46.19 -28.82 -2.34
N VAL A 194 -45.15 -29.59 -1.98
CA VAL A 194 -45.12 -30.43 -0.75
C VAL A 194 -43.78 -31.20 -0.66
N SER A 195 -43.29 -31.22 0.58
CA SER A 195 -42.18 -31.92 1.23
C SER A 195 -42.03 -33.42 0.89
N GLN A 196 -40.90 -34.09 1.13
CA GLN A 196 -40.43 -34.70 2.40
C GLN A 196 -39.34 -35.72 1.96
N VAL A 197 -38.21 -36.04 2.61
CA VAL A 197 -37.98 -36.68 3.91
C VAL A 197 -36.45 -36.90 4.07
N PHE A 198 -35.98 -36.79 5.31
CA PHE A 198 -34.66 -37.19 5.81
C PHE A 198 -34.36 -38.69 5.69
N ARG A 199 -33.09 -39.06 5.42
CA ARG A 199 -32.51 -40.28 6.00
C ARG A 199 -31.00 -40.17 6.23
N SER A 200 -30.64 -40.29 7.50
CA SER A 200 -29.28 -40.48 8.04
C SER A 200 -28.78 -41.91 7.75
N LYS A 201 -27.46 -42.06 7.55
CA LYS A 201 -26.73 -43.27 7.99
C LYS A 201 -25.25 -42.97 8.27
N ARG A 202 -24.80 -43.56 9.36
CA ARG A 202 -23.51 -43.45 10.07
C ARG A 202 -22.39 -44.30 9.43
N GLN A 203 -21.16 -43.77 9.60
CA GLN A 203 -19.88 -44.41 9.97
C GLN A 203 -19.31 -45.58 9.15
N SER A 204 -18.06 -45.38 8.70
CA SER A 204 -16.91 -46.18 9.18
C SER A 204 -15.59 -45.53 8.75
N GLN A 205 -14.67 -45.35 9.70
CA GLN A 205 -13.23 -45.15 9.45
C GLN A 205 -12.57 -46.53 9.30
N PRO A 206 -11.42 -46.58 8.60
CA PRO A 206 -10.27 -47.17 9.23
C PRO A 206 -9.04 -46.26 9.18
N THR A 207 -8.25 -46.44 10.23
CA THR A 207 -6.99 -45.80 10.59
C THR A 207 -5.83 -46.25 9.71
N SER A 208 -4.95 -45.34 9.33
CA SER A 208 -3.49 -45.55 9.45
C SER A 208 -2.74 -44.23 9.34
N ARG A 209 -1.73 -44.12 10.20
CA ARG A 209 -0.87 -42.96 10.43
C ARG A 209 0.01 -42.70 9.21
N ASP A 210 0.09 -41.44 8.80
CA ASP A 210 1.35 -40.70 8.59
C ASP A 210 1.12 -39.52 7.64
N ARG A 211 0.57 -38.41 8.17
CA ARG A 211 0.62 -37.08 7.56
C ARG A 211 0.45 -36.06 8.67
N THR A 212 1.45 -35.24 8.97
CA THR A 212 1.16 -33.85 9.32
C THR A 212 0.49 -33.24 8.10
N ILE A 213 -0.83 -33.46 7.99
CA ILE A 213 -1.66 -32.93 6.91
C ILE A 213 -1.51 -31.42 7.01
N GLU A 214 -0.77 -30.83 6.10
CA GLU A 214 -0.97 -29.43 5.76
C GLU A 214 -2.46 -29.31 5.40
N SER A 215 -3.25 -28.81 6.35
CA SER A 215 -4.69 -28.57 6.21
C SER A 215 -4.90 -27.41 5.23
N ARG A 216 -4.58 -27.64 3.96
CA ARG A 216 -4.67 -26.67 2.88
C ARG A 216 -6.11 -26.58 2.45
N ARG A 217 -6.73 -25.41 2.69
CA ARG A 217 -8.12 -25.12 2.31
C ARG A 217 -8.30 -24.78 0.83
N HIS A 218 -7.21 -24.44 0.13
CA HIS A 218 -7.24 -24.03 -1.27
C HIS A 218 -6.13 -24.70 -2.09
N PRO A 219 -6.41 -25.14 -3.33
CA PRO A 219 -5.38 -25.60 -4.26
C PRO A 219 -4.44 -24.43 -4.60
N ARG A 220 -3.15 -24.74 -4.74
CA ARG A 220 -2.13 -23.77 -5.15
C ARG A 220 -1.89 -23.89 -6.64
N VAL A 221 -1.89 -22.75 -7.31
CA VAL A 221 -1.62 -22.64 -8.75
C VAL A 221 -0.15 -22.30 -8.91
N PRO A 222 0.61 -23.09 -9.68
CA PRO A 222 2.01 -22.78 -9.93
C PRO A 222 2.09 -21.49 -10.73
N VAL A 223 2.74 -20.47 -10.15
CA VAL A 223 3.01 -19.19 -10.79
C VAL A 223 4.45 -18.79 -10.53
N ARG A 224 4.99 -17.88 -11.34
CA ARG A 224 6.24 -17.18 -11.06
C ARG A 224 5.98 -15.71 -11.24
N LEU A 225 5.84 -15.00 -10.12
CA LEU A 225 5.54 -13.58 -10.10
C LEU A 225 6.59 -12.87 -9.27
N ARG A 226 6.92 -11.64 -9.64
CA ARG A 226 7.70 -10.79 -8.74
C ARG A 226 6.83 -10.50 -7.51
N SER A 227 7.48 -10.43 -6.36
CA SER A 227 6.90 -9.97 -5.10
C SER A 227 7.87 -9.08 -4.34
N HIS A 228 7.30 -8.23 -3.49
CA HIS A 228 8.01 -7.44 -2.50
C HIS A 228 7.34 -7.66 -1.15
N PHE A 229 8.08 -7.67 -0.06
CA PHE A 229 7.53 -7.79 1.28
C PHE A 229 8.29 -6.92 2.26
N SER A 230 7.59 -6.45 3.29
CA SER A 230 8.16 -5.64 4.36
C SER A 230 7.45 -5.90 5.69
N SER A 231 8.19 -5.83 6.79
CA SER A 231 7.63 -5.99 8.13
C SER A 231 7.16 -4.64 8.68
N LYS A 232 6.00 -4.63 9.35
CA LYS A 232 5.58 -3.47 10.15
C LYS A 232 6.51 -3.35 11.36
N GLY A 233 7.28 -2.28 11.45
CA GLY A 233 8.12 -1.97 12.61
C GLY A 233 9.40 -2.80 12.78
N ARG A 234 9.77 -3.65 11.81
CA ARG A 234 11.11 -4.26 11.74
C ARG A 234 11.72 -3.92 10.38
N GLU A 235 13.02 -3.64 10.35
CA GLU A 235 13.76 -3.31 9.11
C GLU A 235 13.98 -4.53 8.18
N VAL A 236 13.03 -5.45 8.14
CA VAL A 236 13.08 -6.61 7.25
C VAL A 236 12.18 -6.34 6.06
N ALA A 237 12.79 -6.05 4.93
CA ALA A 237 12.11 -5.93 3.64
C ALA A 237 12.97 -6.51 2.52
N GLY A 238 12.32 -6.94 1.45
CA GLY A 238 13.01 -7.55 0.34
C GLY A 238 12.13 -7.90 -0.83
N ASP A 239 12.78 -8.12 -1.97
CA ASP A 239 12.15 -8.70 -3.15
C ASP A 239 12.23 -10.24 -3.09
N GLY A 240 11.29 -10.89 -3.76
CA GLY A 240 11.27 -12.33 -3.91
C GLY A 240 10.47 -12.79 -5.12
N GLU A 241 10.70 -14.04 -5.53
CA GLU A 241 9.86 -14.72 -6.52
C GLU A 241 8.73 -15.45 -5.81
N LEU A 242 7.50 -15.01 -6.07
CA LEU A 242 6.30 -15.65 -5.56
C LEU A 242 5.94 -16.87 -6.41
N ARG A 243 5.68 -17.98 -5.73
CA ARG A 243 5.32 -19.29 -6.26
C ARG A 243 4.09 -19.85 -5.56
N ASP A 244 3.47 -20.85 -6.19
CA ASP A 244 2.39 -21.66 -5.64
C ASP A 244 1.29 -20.81 -4.95
N LEU A 245 0.67 -19.92 -5.75
CA LEU A 245 -0.30 -18.93 -5.27
C LEU A 245 -1.67 -19.56 -5.01
N SER A 246 -2.34 -19.10 -3.97
CA SER A 246 -3.74 -19.38 -3.67
C SER A 246 -4.41 -18.10 -3.14
N PRO A 247 -5.75 -18.06 -3.06
CA PRO A 247 -6.45 -16.93 -2.45
C PRO A 247 -6.06 -16.61 -1.00
N MET A 248 -5.44 -17.56 -0.28
CA MET A 248 -5.12 -17.46 1.15
C MET A 248 -3.63 -17.52 1.46
N GLY A 249 -2.75 -17.53 0.45
CA GLY A 249 -1.32 -17.59 0.69
C GLY A 249 -0.52 -18.01 -0.51
N CYS A 250 0.79 -17.95 -0.36
CA CYS A 250 1.76 -18.30 -1.39
C CYS A 250 3.03 -18.91 -0.78
N ARG A 251 3.99 -19.25 -1.64
CA ARG A 251 5.40 -19.45 -1.31
C ARG A 251 6.17 -18.26 -1.88
N VAL A 252 7.20 -17.80 -1.18
CA VAL A 252 8.12 -16.76 -1.67
C VAL A 252 9.53 -17.32 -1.59
N ARG A 253 10.28 -17.17 -2.68
CA ARG A 253 11.72 -17.43 -2.74
C ARG A 253 12.47 -16.10 -2.65
N SER A 254 13.32 -15.93 -1.65
CA SER A 254 14.13 -14.73 -1.44
C SER A 254 15.41 -15.06 -0.68
N ILE A 255 16.43 -14.20 -0.85
CA ILE A 255 17.67 -14.25 -0.07
C ILE A 255 17.50 -13.59 1.31
N VAL A 256 16.44 -12.80 1.50
CA VAL A 256 16.19 -12.10 2.76
C VAL A 256 15.57 -13.08 3.76
N ALA A 257 16.26 -13.28 4.88
CA ALA A 257 15.79 -14.16 5.94
C ALA A 257 14.65 -13.52 6.72
N VAL A 258 13.57 -14.28 6.94
CA VAL A 258 12.41 -13.88 7.74
C VAL A 258 12.20 -14.92 8.85
N LEU A 259 11.53 -14.52 9.93
CA LEU A 259 11.23 -15.40 11.05
C LEU A 259 9.82 -15.99 10.93
N VAL A 260 9.65 -17.25 11.31
CA VAL A 260 8.32 -17.86 11.44
C VAL A 260 7.50 -17.07 12.45
N GLY A 261 6.24 -16.78 12.11
CA GLY A 261 5.34 -15.95 12.90
C GLY A 261 5.48 -14.44 12.66
N ALA A 262 6.43 -13.98 11.84
CA ALA A 262 6.50 -12.57 11.45
C ALA A 262 5.27 -12.18 10.62
N ASP A 263 4.73 -10.99 10.89
CA ASP A 263 3.66 -10.37 10.12
C ASP A 263 4.23 -9.36 9.12
N LEU A 264 3.96 -9.60 7.85
CA LEU A 264 4.49 -8.84 6.72
C LEU A 264 3.36 -8.20 5.92
N GLU A 265 3.63 -7.04 5.34
CA GLU A 265 2.91 -6.59 4.15
C GLU A 265 3.56 -7.25 2.92
N CYS A 266 2.75 -7.69 1.96
CA CYS A 266 3.23 -8.38 0.76
C CYS A 266 2.59 -7.76 -0.49
N CYS A 267 3.42 -7.50 -1.49
CA CYS A 267 3.01 -7.02 -2.80
C CYS A 267 3.24 -8.11 -3.85
N ILE A 268 2.27 -8.33 -4.72
CA ILE A 268 2.37 -9.25 -5.87
C ILE A 268 2.30 -8.43 -7.15
N PHE A 269 3.25 -8.63 -8.07
CA PHE A 269 3.29 -7.95 -9.36
C PHE A 269 2.81 -8.91 -10.45
N PRO A 270 1.52 -8.88 -10.84
CA PRO A 270 0.97 -9.79 -11.85
C PRO A 270 1.53 -9.53 -13.25
N GLN A 271 1.95 -8.29 -13.54
CA GLN A 271 2.64 -7.87 -14.76
C GLN A 271 3.66 -6.78 -14.40
N GLU A 272 4.78 -6.70 -15.10
CA GLU A 272 5.91 -5.82 -14.75
C GLU A 272 5.55 -4.32 -14.66
N ALA A 273 4.57 -3.86 -15.46
CA ALA A 273 4.13 -2.47 -15.50
C ALA A 273 2.77 -2.24 -14.79
N ALA A 274 2.20 -3.26 -14.15
CA ALA A 274 0.88 -3.16 -13.52
C ALA A 274 0.94 -2.75 -12.05
N ASN A 275 -0.16 -2.18 -11.57
CA ASN A 275 -0.36 -1.86 -10.17
C ASN A 275 -0.26 -3.14 -9.30
N PRO A 276 0.63 -3.21 -8.30
CA PRO A 276 0.75 -4.39 -7.45
C PRO A 276 -0.53 -4.70 -6.67
N PHE A 277 -0.75 -5.98 -6.43
CA PHE A 277 -1.74 -6.44 -5.47
C PHE A 277 -1.13 -6.34 -4.07
N ILE A 278 -1.69 -5.46 -3.24
CA ILE A 278 -1.19 -5.20 -1.89
C ILE A 278 -1.99 -6.03 -0.88
N ILE A 279 -1.26 -6.84 -0.11
CA ILE A 279 -1.76 -7.66 0.98
C ILE A 279 -1.31 -6.99 2.27
N ASP A 280 -2.27 -6.37 2.98
CA ASP A 280 -2.04 -5.54 4.17
C ASP A 280 -1.56 -6.38 5.40
N GLY A 281 -1.70 -7.70 5.34
CA GLY A 281 -1.20 -8.63 6.35
C GLY A 281 -1.01 -10.06 5.83
N ALA A 282 0.19 -10.57 6.00
CA ALA A 282 0.58 -11.93 5.69
C ALA A 282 1.53 -12.49 6.75
N THR A 283 1.18 -13.61 7.37
CA THR A 283 1.99 -14.23 8.43
C THR A 283 2.89 -15.30 7.83
N VAL A 284 4.18 -15.28 8.19
CA VAL A 284 5.15 -16.32 7.82
C VAL A 284 4.81 -17.61 8.58
N ARG A 285 4.49 -18.69 7.85
CA ARG A 285 4.07 -19.98 8.42
C ARG A 285 5.20 -21.00 8.54
N TRP A 286 6.18 -20.93 7.67
CA TRP A 286 7.37 -21.79 7.66
C TRP A 286 8.49 -21.09 6.89
N THR A 287 9.72 -21.48 7.16
CA THR A 287 10.93 -21.00 6.48
C THR A 287 11.83 -22.17 6.10
N SER A 288 12.64 -21.96 5.07
CA SER A 288 13.63 -22.86 4.47
C SER A 288 14.77 -21.98 3.91
N PRO A 289 16.00 -22.48 3.66
CA PRO A 289 17.19 -21.65 3.42
C PRO A 289 17.14 -20.58 2.30
N GLN A 290 16.12 -20.53 1.45
CA GLN A 290 15.83 -19.40 0.54
C GLN A 290 14.33 -19.24 0.25
N GLU A 291 13.47 -19.87 1.04
CA GLU A 291 12.04 -19.91 0.78
C GLU A 291 11.25 -19.82 2.06
N PHE A 292 10.06 -19.23 1.98
CA PHE A 292 9.12 -19.21 3.09
C PHE A 292 7.68 -19.24 2.59
N GLY A 293 6.79 -19.70 3.47
CA GLY A 293 5.36 -19.75 3.20
C GLY A 293 4.63 -18.59 3.86
N LEU A 294 3.82 -17.89 3.08
CA LEU A 294 2.93 -16.85 3.60
C LEU A 294 1.49 -17.36 3.66
N ALA A 295 0.83 -17.08 4.78
CA ALA A 295 -0.62 -17.13 4.89
C ALA A 295 -1.15 -15.69 4.90
N PHE A 296 -2.04 -15.37 3.97
CA PHE A 296 -2.65 -14.05 3.91
C PHE A 296 -3.70 -13.94 5.02
N THR A 297 -3.51 -12.98 5.92
CA THR A 297 -4.34 -12.78 7.11
C THR A 297 -5.23 -11.54 7.00
N ASN A 298 -4.79 -10.54 6.24
CA ASN A 298 -5.57 -9.34 5.95
C ASN A 298 -5.43 -8.94 4.49
N ILE A 299 -6.52 -9.07 3.73
CA ILE A 299 -6.58 -8.71 2.31
C ILE A 299 -7.84 -7.88 2.09
N ARG A 300 -7.72 -6.78 1.33
CA ARG A 300 -8.90 -6.04 0.89
C ARG A 300 -9.76 -6.90 -0.04
N PRO A 301 -11.10 -6.87 0.08
CA PRO A 301 -11.99 -7.72 -0.74
C PRO A 301 -11.77 -7.58 -2.25
N GLY A 302 -11.43 -6.39 -2.73
CA GLY A 302 -11.10 -6.15 -4.15
C GLY A 302 -9.85 -6.91 -4.60
N VAL A 303 -8.77 -6.83 -3.80
CA VAL A 303 -7.51 -7.53 -4.07
C VAL A 303 -7.71 -9.04 -3.97
N GLN A 304 -8.49 -9.52 -3.00
CA GLN A 304 -8.80 -10.95 -2.87
C GLN A 304 -9.51 -11.50 -4.11
N ARG A 305 -10.45 -10.74 -4.70
CA ARG A 305 -11.08 -11.11 -5.98
C ARG A 305 -10.09 -11.15 -7.13
N GLN A 306 -9.17 -10.18 -7.21
CA GLN A 306 -8.13 -10.15 -8.24
C GLN A 306 -7.17 -11.33 -8.13
N ILE A 307 -6.71 -11.68 -6.93
CA ILE A 307 -5.86 -12.86 -6.68
C ILE A 307 -6.62 -14.14 -7.06
N SER A 308 -7.89 -14.25 -6.67
CA SER A 308 -8.73 -15.41 -7.00
C SER A 308 -8.91 -15.55 -8.51
N GLN A 309 -9.08 -14.44 -9.23
CA GLN A 309 -9.16 -14.44 -10.69
C GLN A 309 -7.84 -14.85 -11.32
N LEU A 310 -6.71 -14.30 -10.85
CA LEU A 310 -5.39 -14.65 -11.33
C LEU A 310 -5.11 -16.15 -11.17
N CYS A 311 -5.48 -16.73 -10.03
CA CYS A 311 -5.35 -18.18 -9.80
C CYS A 311 -6.18 -18.97 -10.82
N ARG A 312 -7.42 -18.56 -11.09
CA ARG A 312 -8.27 -19.24 -12.10
C ARG A 312 -7.67 -19.17 -13.49
N THR A 313 -7.16 -18.01 -13.90
CA THR A 313 -6.58 -17.83 -15.24
C THR A 313 -5.30 -18.64 -15.43
N GLN A 314 -4.47 -18.80 -14.39
CA GLN A 314 -3.21 -19.54 -14.47
C GLN A 314 -3.39 -21.07 -14.29
N ALA A 315 -4.58 -21.51 -13.88
CA ALA A 315 -4.92 -22.92 -13.74
C ALA A 315 -5.63 -23.52 -14.97
N ALA A 316 -6.05 -22.68 -15.91
CA ALA A 316 -6.67 -23.05 -17.18
C ALA A 316 -5.61 -23.24 -18.27
#